data_AF-A0A127PAC0-F1
#
_entry.id   AF-A0A127PAC0-F1
#
_cell.length_a   1.000
_cell.length_b   1.000
_cell.length_c   1.000
_cell.angle_alpha   90.00
_cell.angle_beta   90.00
_cell.angle_gamma   90.00
#
_symmetry.space_group_name_H-M   'P 1'
#
loop_
_entity.id
_entity.type
_entity.pdbx_description
1 polymer ?
#
loop_
_entity_poly.entity_id
_entity_poly.type
_entity_poly.pdbx_seq_one_letter_code
_entity_poly.pdbx_strand_id
1 'polypeptide(L)'
;MLTKRVRHDHQVDFALAPNASLCSDVGYAAFFFVSGVEALMGAPAPRIALDTLRDRIAEGIKESAKSYDVPAVCVRVGIQERVEEGDTDEAFRSRKVYVKSRLMERDQPALLVIAIAVLKEFDVPSLAEAVSELTVHAEHRITEITRRDALKVLNRLDSLFNDVDLFEGLNIISYEYLTYDGVDHHLNFLPALSKDVVQHYVRNPDDSNEEVLIRCGALTCSQTKFFALLEKLLHPVVRRGDEQVELVIHLNAVLRPDGFQAVVVGEQSTHPIYAVQRIGNGVAGAVKNLIFASVGPKPELILRDAVSNDIEITKHADMCLVFDRPLPVSGLAWVDMAEWWQERQGLAELKSARQSLGERLKRSVELSHSPGEYAIFRTYHEVFGPKLGDRLPALIPQVYLHYDPFTQAERMQLGKDSVLARQRMDFLMLLDSRVRIVIEVDGQQHYAEGGRASPAHYAMMVEEDRRLRLQGYELYRFGGAEFPDADKSNDRYVVGPQSKKVVIDFFERLFDRHKVKP
;
A
#
# COMPACT_ATOMS: atom_id res chain seq x y z
N MET A 1 -2.93 74.84 58.78
CA MET A 1 -2.37 76.15 58.39
C MET A 1 -2.85 76.52 56.98
N LEU A 2 -2.72 77.80 56.62
CA LEU A 2 -2.89 78.46 55.31
C LEU A 2 -3.16 77.65 54.01
N THR A 3 -4.33 77.95 53.41
CA THR A 3 -4.61 78.31 51.98
C THR A 3 -4.16 77.47 50.76
N LYS A 4 -5.15 77.16 49.88
CA LYS A 4 -5.26 77.36 48.39
C LYS A 4 -4.00 77.17 47.50
N ARG A 5 -4.04 76.57 46.30
CA ARG A 5 -5.06 76.47 45.19
C ARG A 5 -4.72 75.20 44.31
N VAL A 6 -5.18 74.88 43.09
CA VAL A 6 -5.88 75.58 41.98
C VAL A 6 -7.18 74.85 41.54
N ARG A 7 -7.23 74.22 40.34
CA ARG A 7 -8.30 73.43 39.68
C ARG A 7 -7.73 72.77 38.40
N HIS A 8 -8.30 71.64 37.93
CA HIS A 8 -9.16 71.68 36.73
C HIS A 8 -10.06 70.43 36.59
N ASP A 9 -11.24 70.69 36.01
CA ASP A 9 -12.32 69.80 35.59
C ASP A 9 -12.10 69.30 34.14
N HIS A 10 -12.83 68.35 33.54
CA HIS A 10 -14.13 67.71 33.83
C HIS A 10 -14.21 66.30 33.18
N GLN A 11 -15.27 65.53 33.45
CA GLN A 11 -15.64 64.27 32.77
C GLN A 11 -17.11 64.36 32.30
N VAL A 12 -17.42 64.08 31.02
CA VAL A 12 -18.80 64.15 30.48
C VAL A 12 -19.01 63.14 29.32
N ASP A 13 -20.01 62.27 29.43
CA ASP A 13 -20.60 61.45 28.35
C ASP A 13 -21.73 62.21 27.61
N PHE A 14 -22.25 61.69 26.47
CA PHE A 14 -23.69 61.55 26.11
C PHE A 14 -23.99 61.47 24.59
N ALA A 15 -24.31 60.26 24.12
CA ALA A 15 -25.55 59.84 23.43
C ALA A 15 -26.14 60.48 22.12
N LEU A 16 -26.70 59.58 21.28
CA LEU A 16 -27.88 59.70 20.37
C LEU A 16 -27.81 60.39 18.96
N ALA A 17 -27.73 59.56 17.90
CA ALA A 17 -28.77 59.27 16.85
C ALA A 17 -29.51 60.39 16.06
N PRO A 18 -30.17 60.12 14.89
CA PRO A 18 -30.00 59.10 13.82
C PRO A 18 -30.17 59.66 12.35
N ASN A 19 -30.47 58.78 11.37
CA ASN A 19 -30.91 59.02 9.97
C ASN A 19 -29.78 59.36 8.94
N ALA A 20 -29.86 59.01 7.65
CA ALA A 20 -31.00 58.59 6.82
C ALA A 20 -30.65 57.46 5.80
N SER A 21 -31.63 56.99 5.02
CA SER A 21 -31.52 55.92 4.01
C SER A 21 -31.55 56.46 2.57
N LEU A 22 -31.06 55.66 1.60
CA LEU A 22 -31.78 55.30 0.35
C LEU A 22 -30.99 54.29 -0.52
N CYS A 23 -31.73 53.72 -1.48
CA CYS A 23 -31.41 52.93 -2.69
C CYS A 23 -29.99 52.96 -3.31
N SER A 24 -29.60 52.03 -4.19
CA SER A 24 -30.10 50.67 -4.56
C SER A 24 -29.10 50.01 -5.53
N ASP A 25 -29.18 48.68 -5.69
CA ASP A 25 -29.19 47.96 -6.99
C ASP A 25 -28.62 46.54 -6.85
N VAL A 26 -29.36 45.54 -7.36
CA VAL A 26 -28.99 44.12 -7.31
C VAL A 26 -28.49 43.70 -8.68
N GLY A 27 -27.18 43.83 -8.90
CA GLY A 27 -26.51 43.38 -10.13
C GLY A 27 -26.20 41.88 -10.11
N TYR A 28 -27.02 41.07 -10.78
CA TYR A 28 -26.74 39.64 -10.99
C TYR A 28 -25.60 39.47 -12.00
N ALA A 29 -24.39 39.14 -11.53
CA ALA A 29 -23.21 38.93 -12.36
C ALA A 29 -22.74 37.47 -12.28
N ALA A 30 -23.26 36.62 -13.17
CA ALA A 30 -22.84 35.22 -13.26
C ALA A 30 -21.45 35.12 -13.93
N PHE A 31 -20.40 34.95 -13.11
CA PHE A 31 -19.06 34.69 -13.62
C PHE A 31 -18.85 33.22 -13.97
N PHE A 32 -18.82 32.94 -15.28
CA PHE A 32 -18.13 31.76 -15.80
C PHE A 32 -16.64 31.86 -15.44
N PHE A 33 -16.11 30.85 -14.74
CA PHE A 33 -14.67 30.59 -14.70
C PHE A 33 -14.38 29.32 -15.50
N VAL A 34 -13.87 29.50 -16.71
CA VAL A 34 -13.49 28.43 -17.64
C VAL A 34 -11.97 28.44 -17.78
N SER A 35 -11.34 27.31 -17.45
CA SER A 35 -9.96 26.89 -17.78
C SER A 35 -8.77 27.77 -17.32
N GLY A 36 -7.75 27.10 -16.77
CA GLY A 36 -6.46 27.68 -16.39
C GLY A 36 -6.48 28.30 -14.97
N VAL A 37 -5.50 28.07 -14.10
CA VAL A 37 -4.12 27.60 -14.32
C VAL A 37 -3.73 26.58 -13.26
N GLU A 38 -3.21 25.41 -13.66
CA GLU A 38 -2.38 24.58 -12.78
C GLU A 38 -1.28 23.86 -13.59
N ALA A 39 -0.53 24.65 -14.36
CA ALA A 39 0.65 24.21 -15.11
C ALA A 39 1.94 24.48 -14.32
N LEU A 40 2.05 23.90 -13.11
CA LEU A 40 3.32 23.82 -12.38
C LEU A 40 4.15 22.68 -12.98
N MET A 41 5.33 23.01 -13.52
CA MET A 41 6.10 22.11 -14.38
C MET A 41 6.85 21.02 -13.59
N GLY A 42 6.14 19.93 -13.28
CA GLY A 42 6.78 18.63 -13.08
C GLY A 42 7.34 18.10 -14.41
N ALA A 43 8.50 17.44 -14.38
CA ALA A 43 9.21 17.03 -15.59
C ALA A 43 8.43 15.94 -16.38
N PRO A 44 8.19 16.11 -17.69
CA PRO A 44 7.53 15.11 -18.52
C PRO A 44 8.50 13.97 -18.90
N ALA A 45 8.66 13.00 -18.00
CA ALA A 45 9.32 11.72 -18.25
C ALA A 45 8.56 10.89 -19.32
N PRO A 46 9.19 9.89 -19.99
CA PRO A 46 8.74 9.43 -21.29
C PRO A 46 7.36 8.74 -21.25
N ARG A 47 6.39 9.35 -21.96
CA ARG A 47 5.16 8.65 -22.36
C ARG A 47 5.56 7.50 -23.28
N ILE A 48 5.38 6.27 -22.83
CA ILE A 48 5.50 5.09 -23.71
C ILE A 48 4.49 5.26 -24.84
N ALA A 49 4.98 5.38 -26.08
CA ALA A 49 4.12 5.55 -27.24
C ALA A 49 3.24 4.32 -27.40
N LEU A 50 2.00 4.51 -27.88
CA LEU A 50 1.07 3.39 -28.09
C LEU A 50 1.68 2.32 -29.00
N ASP A 51 2.46 2.72 -30.00
CA ASP A 51 3.14 1.78 -30.88
C ASP A 51 4.23 0.96 -30.17
N THR A 52 4.94 1.54 -29.19
CA THR A 52 5.88 0.82 -28.32
C THR A 52 5.18 -0.19 -27.42
N LEU A 53 3.97 0.12 -26.93
CA LEU A 53 3.15 -0.85 -26.19
C LEU A 53 2.66 -1.98 -27.11
N ARG A 54 2.20 -1.66 -28.33
CA ARG A 54 1.84 -2.66 -29.35
C ARG A 54 3.02 -3.57 -29.71
N ASP A 55 4.21 -3.00 -29.89
CA ASP A 55 5.43 -3.78 -30.13
C ASP A 55 5.78 -4.70 -28.97
N ARG A 56 5.71 -4.25 -27.71
CA ARG A 56 6.00 -5.09 -26.54
C ARG A 56 4.99 -6.24 -26.37
N ILE A 57 3.71 -6.00 -26.64
CA ILE A 57 2.68 -7.06 -26.71
C ILE A 57 2.98 -8.06 -27.83
N ALA A 58 3.26 -7.55 -29.04
CA ALA A 58 3.48 -8.37 -30.22
C ALA A 58 4.79 -9.16 -30.18
N GLU A 59 5.85 -8.62 -29.57
CA GLU A 59 7.10 -9.33 -29.33
C GLU A 59 6.89 -10.44 -28.30
N GLY A 60 6.29 -10.15 -27.14
CA GLY A 60 6.01 -11.15 -26.09
C GLY A 60 5.28 -12.38 -26.61
N ILE A 61 4.15 -12.18 -27.31
CA ILE A 61 3.40 -13.30 -27.92
C ILE A 61 4.25 -14.04 -28.98
N LYS A 62 5.05 -13.34 -29.79
CA LYS A 62 5.97 -13.95 -30.78
C LYS A 62 7.12 -14.72 -30.12
N GLU A 63 7.52 -14.43 -28.89
CA GLU A 63 8.58 -15.16 -28.19
C GLU A 63 8.01 -16.37 -27.44
N SER A 64 6.90 -16.19 -26.74
CA SER A 64 6.29 -17.25 -25.91
C SER A 64 5.51 -18.30 -26.72
N ALA A 65 4.81 -17.93 -27.81
CA ALA A 65 3.87 -18.82 -28.50
C ALA A 65 4.35 -19.33 -29.88
N LYS A 66 4.02 -20.60 -30.21
CA LYS A 66 4.30 -21.21 -31.53
C LYS A 66 3.34 -20.66 -32.58
N SER A 67 3.78 -20.55 -33.84
CA SER A 67 3.01 -19.86 -34.91
C SER A 67 1.59 -20.39 -35.12
N TYR A 68 1.34 -21.68 -34.90
CA TYR A 68 0.02 -22.29 -35.01
C TYR A 68 -0.92 -22.05 -33.81
N ASP A 69 -0.39 -21.63 -32.65
CA ASP A 69 -1.18 -21.27 -31.45
C ASP A 69 -1.33 -19.75 -31.29
N VAL A 70 -0.53 -18.93 -31.97
CA VAL A 70 -0.64 -17.44 -31.91
C VAL A 70 -2.06 -16.92 -32.16
N PRO A 71 -2.84 -17.41 -33.16
CA PRO A 71 -4.25 -17.01 -33.29
C PRO A 71 -5.11 -17.35 -32.07
N ALA A 72 -4.89 -18.53 -31.47
CA ALA A 72 -5.62 -18.96 -30.28
C ALA A 72 -5.18 -18.18 -29.01
N VAL A 73 -3.90 -17.81 -28.89
CA VAL A 73 -3.42 -16.84 -27.89
C VAL A 73 -4.15 -15.51 -28.05
N CYS A 74 -4.21 -14.97 -29.28
CA CYS A 74 -4.90 -13.72 -29.55
C CYS A 74 -6.38 -13.75 -29.14
N VAL A 75 -7.05 -14.91 -29.21
CA VAL A 75 -8.39 -15.09 -28.62
C VAL A 75 -8.34 -15.08 -27.10
N ARG A 76 -7.47 -15.88 -26.47
CA ARG A 76 -7.33 -15.98 -24.99
C ARG A 76 -7.07 -14.63 -24.33
N VAL A 77 -6.25 -13.77 -24.95
CA VAL A 77 -5.86 -12.45 -24.41
C VAL A 77 -6.69 -11.27 -24.96
N GLY A 78 -7.78 -11.52 -25.71
CA GLY A 78 -8.75 -10.51 -26.13
C GLY A 78 -8.36 -9.62 -27.33
N ILE A 79 -7.35 -10.02 -28.10
CA ILE A 79 -6.90 -9.33 -29.33
C ILE A 79 -7.88 -9.55 -30.48
N GLN A 80 -8.53 -10.72 -30.55
CA GLN A 80 -9.59 -11.05 -31.52
C GLN A 80 -10.66 -11.94 -30.89
N GLU A 81 -11.87 -11.98 -31.46
CA GLU A 81 -13.01 -12.71 -30.86
C GLU A 81 -12.94 -14.23 -31.08
N ARG A 82 -12.33 -14.66 -32.19
CA ARG A 82 -12.20 -16.07 -32.63
C ARG A 82 -11.01 -16.21 -33.58
N VAL A 83 -10.61 -17.45 -33.88
CA VAL A 83 -9.69 -17.75 -34.99
C VAL A 83 -10.48 -17.82 -36.29
N GLU A 84 -9.97 -17.20 -37.35
CA GLU A 84 -10.59 -17.14 -38.68
C GLU A 84 -9.82 -17.97 -39.73
N GLU A 85 -10.41 -18.17 -40.90
CA GLU A 85 -9.78 -18.95 -41.98
C GLU A 85 -8.56 -18.19 -42.55
N GLY A 86 -7.39 -18.85 -42.56
CA GLY A 86 -6.11 -18.26 -42.98
C GLY A 86 -5.31 -17.56 -41.88
N ASP A 87 -5.85 -17.37 -40.66
CA ASP A 87 -5.14 -16.76 -39.53
C ASP A 87 -3.79 -17.46 -39.26
N THR A 88 -3.80 -18.79 -39.24
CA THR A 88 -2.62 -19.63 -39.02
C THR A 88 -1.53 -19.37 -40.06
N ASP A 89 -1.89 -19.20 -41.34
CA ASP A 89 -0.92 -18.95 -42.42
C ASP A 89 -0.33 -17.54 -42.34
N GLU A 90 -1.12 -16.54 -41.93
CA GLU A 90 -0.62 -15.19 -41.65
C GLU A 90 0.34 -15.18 -40.45
N ALA A 91 -0.02 -15.87 -39.36
CA ALA A 91 0.83 -16.04 -38.18
C ALA A 91 2.12 -16.83 -38.48
N PHE A 92 2.09 -17.79 -39.42
CA PHE A 92 3.29 -18.46 -39.93
C PHE A 92 4.21 -17.53 -40.73
N ARG A 93 3.65 -16.58 -41.52
CA ARG A 93 4.46 -15.59 -42.26
C ARG A 93 5.18 -14.64 -41.31
N SER A 94 4.49 -14.10 -40.30
CA SER A 94 5.14 -13.35 -39.21
C SER A 94 4.22 -13.18 -37.99
N ARG A 95 4.49 -13.96 -36.93
CA ARG A 95 3.83 -13.85 -35.62
C ARG A 95 3.74 -12.42 -35.09
N LYS A 96 4.82 -11.63 -35.19
CA LYS A 96 4.84 -10.24 -34.69
C LYS A 96 3.93 -9.32 -35.52
N VAL A 97 3.97 -9.42 -36.84
CA VAL A 97 3.14 -8.56 -37.72
C VAL A 97 1.66 -8.92 -37.58
N TYR A 98 1.36 -10.24 -37.53
CA TYR A 98 0.04 -10.78 -37.27
C TYR A 98 -0.61 -10.21 -36.00
N VAL A 99 0.14 -10.17 -34.90
CA VAL A 99 -0.32 -9.58 -33.64
C VAL A 99 -0.40 -8.05 -33.75
N LYS A 100 0.65 -7.38 -34.22
CA LYS A 100 0.71 -5.90 -34.22
C LYS A 100 -0.38 -5.28 -35.09
N SER A 101 -0.74 -5.88 -36.24
CA SER A 101 -1.83 -5.40 -37.10
C SER A 101 -3.18 -5.33 -36.35
N ARG A 102 -3.53 -6.42 -35.65
CA ARG A 102 -4.76 -6.56 -34.85
C ARG A 102 -4.79 -5.66 -33.60
N LEU A 103 -3.67 -5.03 -33.25
CA LEU A 103 -3.56 -4.05 -32.17
C LEU A 103 -3.63 -2.58 -32.64
N MET A 104 -3.55 -2.29 -33.95
CA MET A 104 -3.42 -0.92 -34.46
C MET A 104 -4.61 -0.01 -34.14
N GLU A 105 -5.82 -0.54 -34.17
CA GLU A 105 -7.06 0.19 -33.88
C GLU A 105 -7.38 0.30 -32.38
N ARG A 106 -6.61 -0.40 -31.52
CA ARG A 106 -6.82 -0.41 -30.07
C ARG A 106 -6.23 0.85 -29.43
N ASP A 107 -6.97 1.43 -28.48
CA ASP A 107 -6.57 2.59 -27.69
C ASP A 107 -5.76 2.21 -26.43
N GLN A 108 -5.32 3.19 -25.63
CA GLN A 108 -4.47 2.91 -24.47
C GLN A 108 -5.16 2.02 -23.41
N PRO A 109 -6.42 2.25 -23.01
CA PRO A 109 -7.14 1.33 -22.11
C PRO A 109 -7.26 -0.09 -22.66
N ALA A 110 -7.63 -0.28 -23.93
CA ALA A 110 -7.74 -1.62 -24.52
C ALA A 110 -6.38 -2.32 -24.59
N LEU A 111 -5.32 -1.60 -24.99
CA LEU A 111 -3.95 -2.15 -25.02
C LEU A 111 -3.44 -2.53 -23.63
N LEU A 112 -3.79 -1.78 -22.57
CA LEU A 112 -3.43 -2.14 -21.20
C LEU A 112 -4.19 -3.38 -20.69
N VAL A 113 -5.48 -3.53 -21.03
CA VAL A 113 -6.24 -4.76 -20.70
C VAL A 113 -5.62 -5.98 -21.39
N ILE A 114 -5.28 -5.86 -22.68
CA ILE A 114 -4.61 -6.92 -23.45
C ILE A 114 -3.22 -7.22 -22.85
N ALA A 115 -2.42 -6.21 -22.51
CA ALA A 115 -1.10 -6.40 -21.91
C ALA A 115 -1.18 -7.14 -20.56
N ILE A 116 -2.15 -6.79 -19.71
CA ILE A 116 -2.41 -7.47 -18.44
C ILE A 116 -2.91 -8.90 -18.64
N ALA A 117 -3.62 -9.20 -19.75
CA ALA A 117 -4.00 -10.57 -20.10
C ALA A 117 -2.79 -11.41 -20.56
N VAL A 118 -1.92 -10.84 -21.41
CA VAL A 118 -0.66 -11.48 -21.84
C VAL A 118 0.25 -11.79 -20.64
N LEU A 119 0.40 -10.86 -19.71
CA LEU A 119 1.22 -11.03 -18.50
C LEU A 119 0.65 -12.04 -17.47
N LYS A 120 -0.57 -12.55 -17.67
CA LYS A 120 -1.13 -13.66 -16.89
C LYS A 120 -0.85 -15.04 -17.51
N GLU A 121 -0.54 -15.09 -18.80
CA GLU A 121 -0.25 -16.33 -19.53
C GLU A 121 1.26 -16.52 -19.75
N PHE A 122 2.03 -15.42 -19.83
CA PHE A 122 3.46 -15.43 -20.16
C PHE A 122 4.27 -14.44 -19.32
N ASP A 123 5.45 -14.87 -18.85
CA ASP A 123 6.46 -13.95 -18.32
C ASP A 123 7.10 -13.17 -19.48
N VAL A 124 6.84 -11.86 -19.52
CA VAL A 124 7.35 -10.93 -20.53
C VAL A 124 7.86 -9.67 -19.82
N PRO A 125 9.10 -9.67 -19.27
CA PRO A 125 9.58 -8.58 -18.42
C PRO A 125 9.56 -7.19 -19.07
N SER A 126 9.79 -7.12 -20.38
CA SER A 126 9.70 -5.86 -21.14
C SER A 126 8.26 -5.34 -21.25
N LEU A 127 7.25 -6.20 -21.27
CA LEU A 127 5.84 -5.79 -21.24
C LEU A 127 5.43 -5.40 -19.82
N ALA A 128 5.89 -6.13 -18.80
CA ALA A 128 5.66 -5.80 -17.39
C ALA A 128 6.20 -4.41 -17.02
N GLU A 129 7.42 -4.06 -17.47
CA GLU A 129 8.00 -2.72 -17.35
C GLU A 129 7.07 -1.65 -17.96
N ALA A 130 6.56 -1.88 -19.19
CA ALA A 130 5.71 -0.91 -19.87
C ALA A 130 4.34 -0.73 -19.21
N VAL A 131 3.75 -1.82 -18.69
CA VAL A 131 2.51 -1.74 -17.92
C VAL A 131 2.73 -0.98 -16.61
N SER A 132 3.84 -1.25 -15.90
CA SER A 132 4.23 -0.53 -14.67
C SER A 132 4.37 0.99 -14.91
N GLU A 133 5.13 1.38 -15.94
CA GLU A 133 5.33 2.79 -16.32
C GLU A 133 4.04 3.51 -16.76
N LEU A 134 3.06 2.77 -17.30
CA LEU A 134 1.76 3.29 -17.73
C LEU A 134 0.64 3.18 -16.67
N THR A 135 0.91 2.56 -15.51
CA THR A 135 -0.08 2.39 -14.43
C THR A 135 0.50 2.81 -13.08
N VAL A 136 1.18 1.92 -12.36
CA VAL A 136 1.72 2.14 -11.00
C VAL A 136 2.62 3.38 -10.92
N HIS A 137 3.45 3.61 -11.92
CA HIS A 137 4.34 4.77 -11.98
C HIS A 137 3.74 5.94 -12.80
N ALA A 138 2.54 5.82 -13.36
CA ALA A 138 1.90 6.95 -14.07
C ALA A 138 1.48 8.07 -13.11
N GLU A 139 0.98 7.70 -11.92
CA GLU A 139 0.53 8.65 -10.89
C GLU A 139 1.67 9.12 -9.99
N HIS A 140 2.72 8.32 -9.82
CA HIS A 140 3.78 8.51 -8.83
C HIS A 140 5.17 8.21 -9.41
N ARG A 141 5.88 9.26 -9.86
CA ARG A 141 7.28 9.18 -10.30
C ARG A 141 8.24 9.94 -9.39
N ILE A 142 9.46 9.41 -9.27
CA ILE A 142 10.64 10.20 -8.89
C ILE A 142 11.06 11.11 -10.06
N THR A 143 11.57 12.28 -9.70
CA THR A 143 12.12 13.30 -10.59
C THR A 143 13.53 12.95 -11.06
N GLU A 144 13.99 13.62 -12.13
CA GLU A 144 15.40 13.54 -12.54
C GLU A 144 16.35 14.07 -11.44
N ILE A 145 15.89 15.01 -10.61
CA ILE A 145 16.66 15.53 -9.47
C ILE A 145 16.91 14.40 -8.47
N THR A 146 15.87 13.70 -8.00
CA THR A 146 16.01 12.55 -7.10
C THR A 146 16.82 11.42 -7.73
N ARG A 147 16.72 11.18 -9.05
CA ARG A 147 17.62 10.22 -9.73
C ARG A 147 19.09 10.64 -9.61
N ARG A 148 19.43 11.87 -9.99
CA ARG A 148 20.81 12.39 -9.93
C ARG A 148 21.34 12.40 -8.51
N ASP A 149 20.54 12.83 -7.53
CA ASP A 149 20.98 12.89 -6.14
C ASP A 149 21.10 11.49 -5.51
N ALA A 150 20.32 10.51 -5.95
CA ALA A 150 20.56 9.10 -5.63
C ALA A 150 21.85 8.55 -6.27
N LEU A 151 22.18 8.92 -7.50
CA LEU A 151 23.46 8.52 -8.11
C LEU A 151 24.67 9.16 -7.38
N LYS A 152 24.58 10.42 -6.97
CA LYS A 152 25.58 11.08 -6.10
C LYS A 152 25.75 10.39 -4.75
N VAL A 153 24.69 9.79 -4.21
CA VAL A 153 24.80 8.97 -2.98
C VAL A 153 25.71 7.75 -3.22
N LEU A 154 25.67 7.15 -4.42
CA LEU A 154 26.49 5.99 -4.77
C LEU A 154 27.98 6.33 -4.95
N ASN A 155 28.36 7.59 -5.18
CA ASN A 155 29.76 8.05 -5.18
C ASN A 155 30.45 7.92 -3.80
N ARG A 156 29.74 7.48 -2.74
CA ARG A 156 30.33 7.11 -1.44
C ARG A 156 30.80 5.66 -1.35
N LEU A 157 30.51 4.84 -2.36
CA LEU A 157 30.80 3.41 -2.35
C LEU A 157 32.12 3.13 -3.09
N ASP A 158 33.06 2.43 -2.45
CA ASP A 158 34.34 2.02 -3.08
C ASP A 158 34.11 1.08 -4.28
N SER A 159 33.02 0.31 -4.27
CA SER A 159 32.53 -0.49 -5.39
C SER A 159 31.00 -0.48 -5.41
N LEU A 160 30.40 -0.44 -6.61
CA LEU A 160 28.94 -0.57 -6.75
C LEU A 160 28.45 -1.92 -6.23
N PHE A 161 29.03 -3.02 -6.73
CA PHE A 161 28.48 -4.38 -6.57
C PHE A 161 29.34 -5.33 -5.70
N ASN A 162 30.46 -4.84 -5.15
CA ASN A 162 31.39 -5.62 -4.32
C ASN A 162 31.82 -6.94 -4.99
N ASP A 163 31.50 -8.10 -4.41
CA ASP A 163 31.85 -9.43 -4.94
C ASP A 163 30.92 -9.93 -6.05
N VAL A 164 29.86 -9.17 -6.40
CA VAL A 164 28.93 -9.51 -7.49
C VAL A 164 29.40 -8.86 -8.80
N ASP A 165 29.22 -9.55 -9.92
CA ASP A 165 29.68 -9.06 -11.22
C ASP A 165 29.13 -7.68 -11.57
N LEU A 166 30.04 -6.80 -12.00
CA LEU A 166 29.74 -5.43 -12.38
C LEU A 166 28.78 -5.39 -13.57
N PHE A 167 28.97 -6.25 -14.56
CA PHE A 167 28.20 -6.20 -15.80
C PHE A 167 26.78 -6.77 -15.59
N GLU A 168 26.61 -7.82 -14.79
CA GLU A 168 25.31 -8.26 -14.26
C GLU A 168 24.55 -7.10 -13.61
N GLY A 169 25.21 -6.31 -12.76
CA GLY A 169 24.63 -5.15 -12.09
C GLY A 169 24.28 -3.99 -13.04
N LEU A 170 25.16 -3.61 -13.96
CA LEU A 170 24.93 -2.53 -14.93
C LEU A 170 23.84 -2.90 -15.96
N ASN A 171 23.71 -4.18 -16.33
CA ASN A 171 22.69 -4.68 -17.25
C ASN A 171 21.24 -4.49 -16.74
N ILE A 172 21.04 -4.24 -15.44
CA ILE A 172 19.72 -3.89 -14.88
C ILE A 172 19.18 -2.63 -15.56
N ILE A 173 20.00 -1.57 -15.68
CA ILE A 173 19.59 -0.29 -16.26
C ILE A 173 19.90 -0.15 -17.75
N SER A 174 20.95 -0.83 -18.25
CA SER A 174 21.46 -0.65 -19.61
C SER A 174 20.41 -0.85 -20.71
N TYR A 175 20.66 -0.17 -21.83
CA TYR A 175 19.91 -0.27 -23.08
C TYR A 175 20.52 -1.29 -24.07
N GLU A 176 21.82 -1.59 -23.94
CA GLU A 176 22.52 -2.66 -24.66
C GLU A 176 23.11 -3.67 -23.67
N TYR A 177 23.21 -4.94 -24.07
CA TYR A 177 23.77 -5.97 -23.18
C TYR A 177 25.28 -5.80 -23.05
N LEU A 178 25.73 -5.51 -21.83
CA LEU A 178 27.13 -5.30 -21.50
C LEU A 178 27.80 -6.59 -21.06
N THR A 179 29.07 -6.77 -21.45
CA THR A 179 29.83 -7.99 -21.14
C THR A 179 31.34 -7.73 -21.14
N TYR A 180 32.06 -8.43 -20.27
CA TYR A 180 33.51 -8.48 -20.20
C TYR A 180 33.91 -9.78 -19.49
N ASP A 181 34.89 -10.51 -20.00
CA ASP A 181 35.33 -11.81 -19.45
C ASP A 181 36.51 -11.70 -18.48
N GLY A 182 37.05 -10.49 -18.28
CA GLY A 182 38.26 -10.25 -17.48
C GLY A 182 39.58 -10.62 -18.17
N VAL A 183 39.53 -11.33 -19.31
CA VAL A 183 40.70 -11.93 -19.98
C VAL A 183 41.07 -11.18 -21.27
N ASP A 184 40.09 -10.64 -22.00
CA ASP A 184 40.38 -9.97 -23.27
C ASP A 184 41.10 -8.63 -23.10
N HIS A 185 42.41 -8.64 -23.29
CA HIS A 185 43.23 -7.43 -23.35
C HIS A 185 42.84 -6.51 -24.53
N HIS A 186 42.26 -7.05 -25.61
CA HIS A 186 41.92 -6.37 -26.85
C HIS A 186 40.42 -5.99 -26.93
N LEU A 187 40.04 -4.90 -26.24
CA LEU A 187 38.67 -4.33 -26.14
C LEU A 187 37.97 -3.97 -27.48
N ASN A 188 38.52 -4.33 -28.64
CA ASN A 188 37.96 -4.06 -29.97
C ASN A 188 36.80 -5.00 -30.35
N PHE A 189 36.57 -6.09 -29.61
CA PHE A 189 35.46 -7.01 -29.84
C PHE A 189 34.25 -6.77 -28.92
N LEU A 190 34.36 -5.86 -27.96
CA LEU A 190 33.29 -5.50 -27.03
C LEU A 190 32.30 -4.48 -27.64
N PRO A 191 31.03 -4.44 -27.18
CA PRO A 191 30.14 -3.29 -27.39
C PRO A 191 30.78 -1.97 -26.95
N ALA A 192 30.38 -0.85 -27.56
CA ALA A 192 31.01 0.45 -27.31
C ALA A 192 30.93 0.85 -25.83
N LEU A 193 29.75 0.74 -25.21
CA LEU A 193 29.60 1.06 -23.79
C LEU A 193 30.36 0.06 -22.89
N SER A 194 30.46 -1.22 -23.28
CA SER A 194 31.28 -2.19 -22.54
C SER A 194 32.77 -1.85 -22.59
N LYS A 195 33.28 -1.44 -23.76
CA LYS A 195 34.65 -0.95 -23.93
C LYS A 195 34.93 0.28 -23.08
N ASP A 196 34.02 1.25 -23.07
CA ASP A 196 34.18 2.50 -22.32
C ASP A 196 34.15 2.23 -20.81
N VAL A 197 33.22 1.40 -20.31
CA VAL A 197 33.19 0.95 -18.90
C VAL A 197 34.49 0.23 -18.51
N VAL A 198 34.98 -0.71 -19.34
CA VAL A 198 36.23 -1.42 -19.05
C VAL A 198 37.43 -0.46 -19.06
N GLN A 199 37.44 0.54 -19.94
CA GLN A 199 38.52 1.50 -20.05
C GLN A 199 38.53 2.52 -18.90
N HIS A 200 37.38 3.11 -18.55
CA HIS A 200 37.24 4.28 -17.68
C HIS A 200 36.67 4.02 -16.28
N TYR A 201 36.28 2.78 -15.99
CA TYR A 201 35.86 2.37 -14.64
C TYR A 201 36.65 1.16 -14.12
N VAL A 202 36.97 0.17 -14.98
CA VAL A 202 37.68 -1.06 -14.55
C VAL A 202 39.21 -0.95 -14.65
N ARG A 203 39.76 -0.45 -15.77
CA ARG A 203 41.23 -0.42 -16.01
C ARG A 203 41.88 0.88 -15.52
N ASN A 204 41.18 1.99 -15.64
CA ASN A 204 41.54 3.29 -15.08
C ASN A 204 40.25 3.80 -14.44
N PRO A 205 40.14 3.99 -13.13
CA PRO A 205 38.93 4.52 -12.52
C PRO A 205 38.93 6.06 -12.60
N ASP A 206 38.71 6.61 -13.80
CA ASP A 206 38.53 8.04 -14.03
C ASP A 206 37.06 8.48 -14.15
N ASP A 207 36.12 7.55 -14.39
CA ASP A 207 34.68 7.74 -14.18
C ASP A 207 34.29 7.52 -12.70
N SER A 208 33.40 8.36 -12.18
CA SER A 208 32.69 8.10 -10.92
C SER A 208 31.54 7.09 -11.07
N ASN A 209 31.05 6.57 -9.92
CA ASN A 209 29.87 5.69 -9.86
C ASN A 209 28.62 6.36 -10.48
N GLU A 210 28.45 7.68 -10.32
CA GLU A 210 27.39 8.45 -10.97
C GLU A 210 27.57 8.46 -12.50
N GLU A 211 28.78 8.72 -13.00
CA GLU A 211 29.05 8.85 -14.44
C GLU A 211 28.89 7.52 -15.19
N VAL A 212 29.41 6.41 -14.65
CA VAL A 212 29.27 5.09 -15.28
C VAL A 212 27.79 4.65 -15.32
N LEU A 213 27.00 4.96 -14.27
CA LEU A 213 25.57 4.67 -14.23
C LEU A 213 24.75 5.61 -15.15
N ILE A 214 25.14 6.88 -15.30
CA ILE A 214 24.54 7.78 -16.28
C ILE A 214 24.78 7.26 -17.71
N ARG A 215 26.00 6.81 -18.04
CA ARG A 215 26.32 6.19 -19.35
C ARG A 215 25.50 4.90 -19.59
N CYS A 216 25.29 4.11 -18.54
CA CYS A 216 24.40 2.94 -18.56
C CYS A 216 22.88 3.28 -18.48
N GLY A 217 22.50 4.55 -18.64
CA GLY A 217 21.09 4.94 -18.81
C GLY A 217 20.30 5.13 -17.51
N ALA A 218 20.93 5.30 -16.34
CA ALA A 218 20.22 5.47 -15.06
C ALA A 218 19.23 6.65 -15.03
N LEU A 219 19.42 7.68 -15.86
CA LEU A 219 18.50 8.81 -15.98
C LEU A 219 17.32 8.57 -16.95
N THR A 220 17.43 7.58 -17.83
CA THR A 220 16.49 7.34 -18.94
C THR A 220 15.76 5.99 -18.87
N CYS A 221 16.25 5.04 -18.06
CA CYS A 221 15.58 3.78 -17.79
C CYS A 221 14.24 3.96 -17.05
N SER A 222 13.37 2.95 -17.08
CA SER A 222 12.13 2.94 -16.28
C SER A 222 12.41 3.17 -14.79
N GLN A 223 11.42 3.67 -14.06
CA GLN A 223 11.48 3.74 -12.60
C GLN A 223 11.57 2.33 -11.99
N THR A 224 10.93 1.33 -12.62
CA THR A 224 11.08 -0.08 -12.24
C THR A 224 12.54 -0.55 -12.34
N LYS A 225 13.26 -0.29 -13.45
CA LYS A 225 14.70 -0.56 -13.58
C LYS A 225 15.54 0.25 -12.58
N PHE A 226 15.20 1.51 -12.35
CA PHE A 226 15.94 2.37 -11.42
C PHE A 226 15.81 1.89 -9.96
N PHE A 227 14.62 1.47 -9.54
CA PHE A 227 14.42 0.85 -8.22
C PHE A 227 15.13 -0.50 -8.14
N ALA A 228 15.03 -1.37 -9.15
CA ALA A 228 15.74 -2.65 -9.19
C ALA A 228 17.27 -2.50 -9.06
N LEU A 229 17.85 -1.42 -9.60
CA LEU A 229 19.27 -1.08 -9.39
C LEU A 229 19.55 -0.74 -7.91
N LEU A 230 18.78 0.15 -7.30
CA LEU A 230 18.95 0.52 -5.89
C LEU A 230 18.75 -0.70 -4.97
N GLU A 231 17.79 -1.56 -5.29
CA GLU A 231 17.52 -2.80 -4.56
C GLU A 231 18.66 -3.83 -4.71
N LYS A 232 19.25 -3.97 -5.91
CA LYS A 232 20.45 -4.78 -6.13
C LYS A 232 21.64 -4.27 -5.30
N LEU A 233 21.88 -2.96 -5.30
CA LEU A 233 22.96 -2.30 -4.54
C LEU A 233 22.77 -2.42 -3.01
N LEU A 234 21.52 -2.59 -2.56
CA LEU A 234 21.11 -2.84 -1.18
C LEU A 234 20.91 -4.32 -0.83
N HIS A 235 21.07 -5.24 -1.79
CA HIS A 235 20.80 -6.66 -1.58
C HIS A 235 21.89 -7.29 -0.71
N PRO A 236 21.58 -8.17 0.25
CA PRO A 236 22.58 -8.77 1.15
C PRO A 236 23.63 -9.63 0.43
N VAL A 237 23.42 -10.04 -0.83
CA VAL A 237 24.47 -10.69 -1.64
C VAL A 237 25.53 -9.69 -2.12
N VAL A 238 25.19 -8.41 -2.26
CA VAL A 238 26.10 -7.31 -2.65
C VAL A 238 26.69 -6.63 -1.41
N ARG A 239 25.87 -6.28 -0.41
CA ARG A 239 26.23 -5.32 0.64
C ARG A 239 25.53 -5.63 1.96
N ARG A 240 26.25 -5.57 3.08
CA ARG A 240 25.81 -6.04 4.41
C ARG A 240 26.27 -5.11 5.54
N GLY A 241 25.62 -5.22 6.70
CA GLY A 241 26.06 -4.53 7.92
C GLY A 241 25.99 -3.01 7.80
N ASP A 242 26.94 -2.31 8.41
CA ASP A 242 26.91 -0.84 8.53
C ASP A 242 26.90 -0.15 7.15
N GLU A 243 27.67 -0.64 6.18
CA GLU A 243 27.68 -0.14 4.79
C GLU A 243 26.28 -0.19 4.14
N GLN A 244 25.51 -1.25 4.42
CA GLN A 244 24.13 -1.42 3.96
C GLN A 244 23.19 -0.41 4.64
N VAL A 245 23.34 -0.21 5.95
CA VAL A 245 22.50 0.69 6.75
C VAL A 245 22.75 2.16 6.40
N GLU A 246 24.02 2.57 6.26
CA GLU A 246 24.38 3.94 5.85
C GLU A 246 23.89 4.27 4.43
N LEU A 247 24.01 3.32 3.50
CA LEU A 247 23.48 3.49 2.14
C LEU A 247 21.96 3.68 2.14
N VAL A 248 21.21 2.93 2.96
CA VAL A 248 19.76 3.11 3.14
C VAL A 248 19.42 4.48 3.72
N ILE A 249 20.18 4.96 4.71
CA ILE A 249 19.97 6.29 5.31
C ILE A 249 20.14 7.38 4.25
N HIS A 250 21.22 7.31 3.46
CA HIS A 250 21.50 8.31 2.43
C HIS A 250 20.54 8.24 1.23
N LEU A 251 20.17 7.05 0.76
CA LEU A 251 19.16 6.90 -0.31
C LEU A 251 17.78 7.39 0.17
N ASN A 252 17.39 7.09 1.42
CA ASN A 252 16.13 7.58 1.97
C ASN A 252 16.09 9.10 2.14
N ALA A 253 17.23 9.78 2.33
CA ALA A 253 17.26 11.24 2.37
C ALA A 253 16.86 11.88 1.02
N VAL A 254 17.17 11.24 -0.12
CA VAL A 254 16.90 11.76 -1.48
C VAL A 254 15.64 11.19 -2.13
N LEU A 255 15.19 9.99 -1.73
CA LEU A 255 13.93 9.39 -2.19
C LEU A 255 12.69 9.98 -1.51
N ARG A 256 12.82 10.43 -0.24
CA ARG A 256 11.71 10.95 0.57
C ARG A 256 10.97 12.17 -0.01
N PRO A 257 11.64 13.18 -0.59
CA PRO A 257 10.98 14.32 -1.22
C PRO A 257 9.94 13.94 -2.29
N ASP A 258 10.25 12.94 -3.11
CA ASP A 258 9.34 12.42 -4.15
C ASP A 258 8.40 11.31 -3.64
N GLY A 259 8.35 11.08 -2.33
CA GLY A 259 7.40 10.16 -1.71
C GLY A 259 7.80 8.69 -1.74
N PHE A 260 9.11 8.36 -1.81
CA PHE A 260 9.61 6.98 -1.79
C PHE A 260 10.63 6.73 -0.67
N GLN A 261 10.81 5.46 -0.28
CA GLN A 261 11.88 5.02 0.63
C GLN A 261 12.20 3.54 0.47
N ALA A 262 13.47 3.18 0.60
CA ALA A 262 13.93 1.81 0.82
C ALA A 262 13.54 1.36 2.24
N VAL A 263 12.88 0.20 2.33
CA VAL A 263 12.40 -0.42 3.58
C VAL A 263 12.72 -1.91 3.58
N VAL A 264 12.97 -2.48 4.76
CA VAL A 264 13.15 -3.94 4.90
C VAL A 264 11.84 -4.65 4.54
N VAL A 265 11.94 -5.65 3.66
CA VAL A 265 10.82 -6.50 3.20
C VAL A 265 10.97 -7.98 3.56
N GLY A 266 12.17 -8.39 3.96
CA GLY A 266 12.50 -9.75 4.35
C GLY A 266 13.96 -9.85 4.79
N GLU A 267 14.46 -11.05 5.00
CA GLU A 267 15.85 -11.30 5.40
C GLU A 267 16.41 -12.52 4.66
N GLN A 268 17.70 -12.49 4.35
CA GLN A 268 18.48 -13.63 3.85
C GLN A 268 19.65 -13.85 4.80
N SER A 269 19.70 -15.01 5.47
CA SER A 269 20.77 -15.39 6.38
C SER A 269 21.10 -14.31 7.44
N THR A 270 20.07 -13.80 8.13
CA THR A 270 20.13 -12.70 9.14
C THR A 270 20.58 -11.34 8.60
N HIS A 271 20.64 -11.15 7.29
CA HIS A 271 20.87 -9.84 6.68
C HIS A 271 19.57 -9.32 6.02
N PRO A 272 19.20 -8.04 6.22
CA PRO A 272 17.96 -7.49 5.67
C PRO A 272 17.98 -7.43 4.14
N ILE A 273 16.82 -7.67 3.54
CA ILE A 273 16.51 -7.41 2.13
C ILE A 273 15.67 -6.13 2.08
N TYR A 274 16.09 -5.16 1.27
CA TYR A 274 15.37 -3.89 1.09
C TYR A 274 14.61 -3.85 -0.24
N ALA A 275 13.44 -3.20 -0.24
CA ALA A 275 12.73 -2.79 -1.46
C ALA A 275 12.38 -1.29 -1.39
N VAL A 276 12.37 -0.60 -2.53
CA VAL A 276 11.94 0.79 -2.65
C VAL A 276 10.42 0.86 -2.77
N GLN A 277 9.77 1.45 -1.78
CA GLN A 277 8.32 1.54 -1.70
C GLN A 277 7.85 2.99 -1.55
N ARG A 278 6.63 3.27 -2.01
CA ARG A 278 5.98 4.55 -1.78
C ARG A 278 5.75 4.78 -0.28
N ILE A 279 6.00 5.99 0.17
CA ILE A 279 5.55 6.50 1.46
C ILE A 279 4.03 6.66 1.35
N GLY A 280 3.29 5.66 1.83
CA GLY A 280 1.84 5.74 1.94
C GLY A 280 1.42 6.66 3.09
N ASN A 281 0.22 7.23 2.99
CA ASN A 281 -0.44 7.91 4.12
C ASN A 281 -0.98 6.91 5.17
N GLY A 282 -0.77 5.60 4.95
CA GLY A 282 -1.09 4.52 5.88
C GLY A 282 -0.04 4.34 6.98
N VAL A 283 -0.38 3.48 7.94
CA VAL A 283 0.41 3.30 9.17
C VAL A 283 1.85 2.83 8.88
N ALA A 284 2.82 3.52 9.48
CA ALA A 284 4.24 3.22 9.37
C ALA A 284 4.62 1.87 10.01
N GLY A 285 5.69 1.25 9.49
CA GLY A 285 6.19 -0.07 9.92
C GLY A 285 5.40 -1.25 9.35
N ALA A 286 6.07 -2.40 9.24
CA ALA A 286 5.41 -3.69 8.98
C ALA A 286 4.63 -4.15 10.23
N VAL A 287 3.58 -4.93 10.05
CA VAL A 287 2.89 -5.59 11.17
C VAL A 287 3.75 -6.78 11.61
N LYS A 288 4.42 -6.67 12.77
CA LYS A 288 5.28 -7.74 13.31
C LYS A 288 4.48 -8.96 13.77
N ASN A 289 3.30 -8.73 14.37
CA ASN A 289 2.38 -9.76 14.85
C ASN A 289 0.94 -9.24 14.73
N LEU A 290 0.01 -10.07 14.25
CA LEU A 290 -1.43 -9.78 14.27
C LEU A 290 -2.08 -10.72 15.29
N ILE A 291 -2.51 -10.17 16.44
CA ILE A 291 -3.10 -10.94 17.56
C ILE A 291 -4.59 -10.61 17.64
N PHE A 292 -5.46 -11.61 17.50
CA PHE A 292 -6.87 -11.39 17.19
C PHE A 292 -7.79 -12.53 17.66
N ALA A 293 -9.10 -12.34 17.50
CA ALA A 293 -10.14 -13.35 17.71
C ALA A 293 -10.01 -14.14 19.03
N SER A 294 -9.81 -13.47 20.17
CA SER A 294 -9.84 -14.18 21.46
C SER A 294 -11.23 -14.78 21.72
N VAL A 295 -11.26 -16.03 22.20
CA VAL A 295 -12.48 -16.72 22.68
C VAL A 295 -12.43 -17.01 24.18
N GLY A 296 -11.54 -16.34 24.90
CA GLY A 296 -11.34 -16.46 26.34
C GLY A 296 -10.89 -15.14 26.97
N PRO A 297 -10.19 -15.18 28.12
CA PRO A 297 -9.63 -13.99 28.75
C PRO A 297 -8.68 -13.20 27.84
N LYS A 298 -8.35 -11.96 28.25
CA LYS A 298 -7.29 -11.18 27.57
C LYS A 298 -5.97 -11.96 27.63
N PRO A 299 -5.25 -12.13 26.50
CA PRO A 299 -3.93 -12.76 26.51
C PRO A 299 -2.94 -11.93 27.32
N GLU A 300 -2.12 -12.59 28.13
CA GLU A 300 -0.98 -11.95 28.78
C GLU A 300 0.17 -11.92 27.79
N LEU A 301 0.50 -10.73 27.29
CA LEU A 301 1.64 -10.48 26.42
C LEU A 301 2.84 -10.09 27.29
N ILE A 302 4.05 -10.49 26.90
CA ILE A 302 5.30 -9.90 27.41
C ILE A 302 6.27 -9.65 26.25
N LEU A 303 7.20 -8.71 26.44
CA LEU A 303 8.41 -8.61 25.62
C LEU A 303 9.48 -9.50 26.28
N ARG A 304 9.84 -10.62 25.64
CA ARG A 304 10.98 -11.45 26.06
C ARG A 304 12.31 -10.78 25.74
N ASP A 305 12.37 -10.12 24.58
CA ASP A 305 13.43 -9.17 24.23
C ASP A 305 12.81 -7.86 23.72
N ALA A 306 13.07 -6.77 24.44
CA ALA A 306 12.62 -5.43 24.07
C ALA A 306 13.47 -4.79 22.95
N VAL A 307 14.67 -5.32 22.66
CA VAL A 307 15.52 -4.86 21.55
C VAL A 307 15.00 -5.40 20.22
N SER A 308 14.84 -6.72 20.11
CA SER A 308 14.26 -7.37 18.91
C SER A 308 12.75 -7.10 18.76
N ASN A 309 12.07 -6.77 19.86
CA ASN A 309 10.61 -6.70 20.02
C ASN A 309 9.94 -8.07 19.96
N ASP A 310 10.53 -9.06 20.63
CA ASP A 310 10.05 -10.43 20.69
C ASP A 310 8.89 -10.54 21.68
N ILE A 311 7.67 -10.62 21.14
CA ILE A 311 6.42 -10.72 21.89
C ILE A 311 6.09 -12.19 22.14
N GLU A 312 5.90 -12.58 23.39
CA GLU A 312 5.34 -13.88 23.79
C GLU A 312 3.95 -13.71 24.39
N ILE A 313 3.11 -14.74 24.26
CA ILE A 313 1.85 -14.87 25.02
C ILE A 313 2.05 -15.87 26.17
N THR A 314 2.29 -15.38 27.38
CA THR A 314 2.56 -16.22 28.58
C THR A 314 1.30 -16.84 29.19
N LYS A 315 0.11 -16.26 28.95
CA LYS A 315 -1.18 -16.83 29.36
C LYS A 315 -2.23 -16.65 28.26
N HIS A 316 -3.05 -17.68 28.06
CA HIS A 316 -4.17 -17.70 27.10
C HIS A 316 -3.77 -17.62 25.62
N ALA A 317 -2.56 -18.10 25.28
CA ALA A 317 -2.06 -18.23 23.90
C ALA A 317 -2.92 -19.16 23.02
N ASP A 318 -3.56 -20.14 23.65
CA ASP A 318 -4.53 -21.09 23.09
C ASP A 318 -5.90 -20.45 22.79
N MET A 319 -6.26 -19.39 23.54
CA MET A 319 -7.56 -18.72 23.44
C MET A 319 -7.61 -17.67 22.33
N CYS A 320 -6.47 -17.18 21.85
CA CYS A 320 -6.37 -16.17 20.79
C CYS A 320 -5.74 -16.75 19.51
N LEU A 321 -5.81 -15.99 18.41
CA LEU A 321 -5.10 -16.29 17.18
C LEU A 321 -3.93 -15.31 17.02
N VAL A 322 -2.81 -15.82 16.52
CA VAL A 322 -1.63 -15.04 16.15
C VAL A 322 -1.31 -15.39 14.71
N PHE A 323 -1.49 -14.45 13.78
CA PHE A 323 -1.06 -14.61 12.39
C PHE A 323 0.40 -14.19 12.32
N ASP A 324 1.23 -15.15 11.91
CA ASP A 324 2.68 -15.23 12.08
C ASP A 324 3.43 -15.30 10.73
N ARG A 325 2.71 -15.09 9.62
CA ARG A 325 3.29 -14.92 8.27
C ARG A 325 3.56 -13.44 7.96
N PRO A 326 4.52 -13.13 7.08
CA PRO A 326 4.62 -11.82 6.44
C PRO A 326 3.29 -11.43 5.77
N LEU A 327 2.86 -10.18 5.93
CA LEU A 327 1.69 -9.67 5.21
C LEU A 327 2.04 -9.41 3.73
N PRO A 328 1.18 -9.81 2.76
CA PRO A 328 1.35 -9.40 1.38
C PRO A 328 1.25 -7.88 1.21
N VAL A 329 1.94 -7.33 0.20
CA VAL A 329 1.88 -5.90 -0.13
C VAL A 329 0.47 -5.47 -0.53
N SER A 330 -0.27 -6.38 -1.18
CA SER A 330 -1.67 -6.26 -1.60
C SER A 330 -2.70 -6.27 -0.46
N GLY A 331 -2.26 -6.29 0.80
CA GLY A 331 -3.13 -6.50 1.95
C GLY A 331 -3.30 -7.99 2.30
N LEU A 332 -4.21 -8.29 3.21
CA LEU A 332 -4.53 -9.65 3.64
C LEU A 332 -5.91 -10.06 3.12
N ALA A 333 -5.96 -11.08 2.28
CA ALA A 333 -7.19 -11.67 1.77
C ALA A 333 -7.70 -12.82 2.65
N TRP A 334 -8.96 -13.18 2.46
CA TRP A 334 -9.59 -14.32 3.12
C TRP A 334 -8.97 -15.66 2.72
N VAL A 335 -8.43 -15.77 1.49
CA VAL A 335 -7.69 -16.96 1.04
C VAL A 335 -6.38 -17.13 1.81
N ASP A 336 -5.58 -16.06 1.97
CA ASP A 336 -4.31 -16.08 2.71
C ASP A 336 -4.50 -16.57 4.16
N MET A 337 -5.58 -16.11 4.81
CA MET A 337 -5.93 -16.56 6.16
C MET A 337 -6.40 -18.02 6.17
N ALA A 338 -7.15 -18.47 5.17
CA ALA A 338 -7.60 -19.85 5.09
C ALA A 338 -6.44 -20.82 4.82
N GLU A 339 -5.46 -20.45 4.01
CA GLU A 339 -4.24 -21.24 3.74
C GLU A 339 -3.34 -21.30 4.98
N TRP A 340 -3.12 -20.16 5.65
CA TRP A 340 -2.45 -20.09 6.94
C TRP A 340 -3.09 -21.03 7.98
N TRP A 341 -4.42 -21.01 8.07
CA TRP A 341 -5.17 -21.89 8.96
C TRP A 341 -5.12 -23.36 8.51
N GLN A 342 -5.10 -23.62 7.20
CA GLN A 342 -4.99 -24.97 6.65
C GLN A 342 -3.69 -25.64 7.10
N GLU A 343 -2.55 -24.98 6.91
CA GLU A 343 -1.24 -25.48 7.34
C GLU A 343 -1.15 -25.61 8.86
N ARG A 344 -1.54 -24.56 9.61
CA ARG A 344 -1.51 -24.53 11.08
C ARG A 344 -2.33 -25.65 11.73
N GLN A 345 -3.37 -26.13 11.07
CA GLN A 345 -4.24 -27.22 11.55
C GLN A 345 -4.00 -28.56 10.83
N GLY A 346 -3.06 -28.65 9.89
CA GLY A 346 -2.78 -29.86 9.12
C GLY A 346 -3.96 -30.36 8.27
N LEU A 347 -4.80 -29.45 7.77
CA LEU A 347 -6.04 -29.80 7.08
C LEU A 347 -5.81 -30.14 5.60
N ALA A 348 -6.39 -31.25 5.13
CA ALA A 348 -6.22 -31.72 3.75
C ALA A 348 -6.90 -30.83 2.68
N GLU A 349 -7.98 -30.13 3.04
CA GLU A 349 -8.74 -29.28 2.12
C GLU A 349 -8.83 -27.82 2.61
N LEU A 350 -8.50 -26.88 1.72
CA LEU A 350 -8.72 -25.43 1.93
C LEU A 350 -10.20 -25.08 2.17
N LYS A 351 -11.13 -25.92 1.72
CA LYS A 351 -12.57 -25.80 2.01
C LYS A 351 -12.87 -25.99 3.51
N SER A 352 -12.34 -27.05 4.10
CA SER A 352 -12.45 -27.32 5.55
C SER A 352 -11.71 -26.27 6.39
N ALA A 353 -10.61 -25.73 5.86
CA ALA A 353 -9.90 -24.62 6.48
C ALA A 353 -10.74 -23.32 6.48
N ARG A 354 -11.29 -22.91 5.33
CA ARG A 354 -12.22 -21.76 5.23
C ARG A 354 -13.41 -21.92 6.19
N GLN A 355 -14.03 -23.11 6.28
CA GLN A 355 -15.15 -23.34 7.20
C GLN A 355 -14.72 -23.23 8.68
N SER A 356 -13.73 -24.02 9.11
CA SER A 356 -13.32 -24.08 10.51
C SER A 356 -12.72 -22.76 11.02
N LEU A 357 -12.00 -22.02 10.16
CA LEU A 357 -11.59 -20.65 10.46
C LEU A 357 -12.80 -19.73 10.60
N GLY A 358 -13.75 -19.77 9.65
CA GLY A 358 -14.96 -18.94 9.69
C GLY A 358 -15.77 -19.14 10.98
N GLU A 359 -15.94 -20.38 11.42
CA GLU A 359 -16.57 -20.73 12.71
C GLU A 359 -15.74 -20.22 13.91
N ARG A 360 -14.41 -20.38 13.87
CA ARG A 360 -13.47 -19.92 14.92
C ARG A 360 -13.44 -18.39 15.04
N LEU A 361 -13.60 -17.64 13.95
CA LEU A 361 -13.71 -16.18 13.94
C LEU A 361 -15.10 -15.73 14.40
N LYS A 362 -16.17 -16.32 13.86
CA LYS A 362 -17.57 -16.06 14.25
C LYS A 362 -17.77 -16.17 15.76
N ARG A 363 -17.20 -17.22 16.38
CA ARG A 363 -17.30 -17.43 17.83
C ARG A 363 -16.64 -16.31 18.66
N SER A 364 -15.60 -15.65 18.16
CA SER A 364 -15.00 -14.49 18.87
C SER A 364 -15.92 -13.26 18.84
N VAL A 365 -16.68 -13.07 17.76
CA VAL A 365 -17.70 -12.01 17.64
C VAL A 365 -18.94 -12.34 18.49
N GLU A 366 -19.34 -13.61 18.56
CA GLU A 366 -20.43 -14.03 19.44
C GLU A 366 -20.14 -13.81 20.94
N LEU A 367 -18.85 -13.68 21.30
CA LEU A 367 -18.34 -13.43 22.65
C LEU A 367 -18.05 -11.94 22.94
N SER A 368 -18.22 -11.02 21.98
CA SER A 368 -18.28 -9.58 22.30
C SER A 368 -19.67 -9.15 22.82
N HIS A 369 -20.68 -10.01 22.66
CA HIS A 369 -22.08 -9.78 23.01
C HIS A 369 -22.78 -8.65 22.23
N SER A 370 -22.12 -8.05 21.22
CA SER A 370 -22.69 -7.00 20.37
C SER A 370 -23.51 -7.56 19.20
N PRO A 371 -24.82 -7.23 19.06
CA PRO A 371 -25.60 -7.60 17.88
C PRO A 371 -25.12 -6.92 16.60
N GLY A 372 -24.60 -5.70 16.70
CA GLY A 372 -24.09 -4.94 15.55
C GLY A 372 -22.79 -5.51 14.98
N GLU A 373 -21.85 -5.93 15.83
CA GLU A 373 -20.63 -6.63 15.35
C GLU A 373 -21.00 -7.93 14.65
N TYR A 374 -21.92 -8.72 15.21
CA TYR A 374 -22.41 -9.93 14.59
C TYR A 374 -23.16 -9.65 13.27
N ALA A 375 -23.90 -8.54 13.18
CA ALA A 375 -24.55 -8.08 11.95
C ALA A 375 -23.53 -7.74 10.85
N ILE A 376 -22.47 -7.01 11.18
CA ILE A 376 -21.34 -6.72 10.28
C ILE A 376 -20.71 -8.02 9.80
N PHE A 377 -20.19 -8.84 10.73
CA PHE A 377 -19.42 -10.04 10.39
C PHE A 377 -20.22 -11.05 9.56
N ARG A 378 -21.47 -11.34 9.98
CA ARG A 378 -22.32 -12.32 9.29
C ARG A 378 -22.73 -11.83 7.90
N THR A 379 -23.18 -10.58 7.78
CA THR A 379 -23.63 -10.02 6.49
C THR A 379 -22.46 -9.87 5.51
N TYR A 380 -21.27 -9.51 6.01
CA TYR A 380 -20.06 -9.41 5.19
C TYR A 380 -19.76 -10.72 4.46
N HIS A 381 -19.61 -11.82 5.20
CA HIS A 381 -19.31 -13.12 4.61
C HIS A 381 -20.49 -13.71 3.81
N GLU A 382 -21.75 -13.48 4.23
CA GLU A 382 -22.94 -13.88 3.46
C GLU A 382 -23.02 -13.23 2.07
N VAL A 383 -22.68 -11.93 1.95
CA VAL A 383 -22.92 -11.15 0.73
C VAL A 383 -21.69 -11.01 -0.14
N PHE A 384 -20.51 -10.76 0.44
CA PHE A 384 -19.31 -10.45 -0.33
C PHE A 384 -18.44 -11.67 -0.62
N GLY A 385 -18.51 -12.72 0.20
CA GLY A 385 -17.82 -13.99 -0.06
C GLY A 385 -18.16 -14.58 -1.44
N PRO A 386 -19.45 -14.74 -1.80
CA PRO A 386 -19.84 -15.19 -3.13
C PRO A 386 -19.53 -14.19 -4.27
N LYS A 387 -19.41 -12.88 -3.97
CA LYS A 387 -19.12 -11.83 -4.97
C LYS A 387 -17.63 -11.73 -5.33
N LEU A 388 -16.74 -11.94 -4.36
CA LEU A 388 -15.29 -11.67 -4.51
C LEU A 388 -14.43 -12.93 -4.46
N GLY A 389 -14.96 -14.06 -3.96
CA GLY A 389 -14.22 -15.32 -3.84
C GLY A 389 -12.91 -15.14 -3.07
N ASP A 390 -11.81 -15.54 -3.69
CA ASP A 390 -10.47 -15.46 -3.10
C ASP A 390 -9.90 -14.04 -3.02
N ARG A 391 -10.52 -13.07 -3.73
CA ARG A 391 -10.21 -11.64 -3.57
C ARG A 391 -10.99 -10.95 -2.45
N LEU A 392 -11.82 -11.67 -1.70
CA LEU A 392 -12.48 -11.12 -0.51
C LEU A 392 -11.39 -10.68 0.50
N PRO A 393 -11.32 -9.40 0.91
CA PRO A 393 -10.40 -9.00 1.95
C PRO A 393 -10.69 -9.68 3.29
N ALA A 394 -9.66 -9.82 4.13
CA ALA A 394 -9.85 -10.33 5.49
C ALA A 394 -10.60 -9.29 6.35
N LEU A 395 -11.77 -9.66 6.87
CA LEU A 395 -12.43 -8.96 7.97
C LEU A 395 -12.04 -9.63 9.29
N ILE A 396 -10.99 -9.10 9.93
CA ILE A 396 -10.29 -9.71 11.05
C ILE A 396 -10.95 -9.24 12.36
N PRO A 397 -11.62 -10.10 13.15
CA PRO A 397 -12.34 -9.66 14.34
C PRO A 397 -11.47 -9.60 15.60
N GLN A 398 -11.84 -8.71 16.53
CA GLN A 398 -11.36 -8.64 17.92
C GLN A 398 -9.83 -8.52 18.02
N VAL A 399 -9.24 -7.56 17.30
CA VAL A 399 -7.79 -7.40 17.14
C VAL A 399 -7.18 -6.58 18.27
N TYR A 400 -6.10 -7.05 18.90
CA TYR A 400 -5.38 -6.30 19.93
C TYR A 400 -4.45 -5.27 19.30
N LEU A 401 -4.60 -4.01 19.72
CA LEU A 401 -3.77 -2.88 19.25
C LEU A 401 -2.64 -2.56 20.24
N HIS A 402 -2.97 -2.47 21.53
CA HIS A 402 -2.08 -1.95 22.57
C HIS A 402 -1.84 -2.97 23.66
N TYR A 403 -0.57 -3.19 23.97
CA TYR A 403 -0.16 -3.78 25.24
C TYR A 403 0.18 -2.68 26.25
N ASP A 404 -0.23 -2.89 27.50
CA ASP A 404 0.06 -2.00 28.62
C ASP A 404 0.72 -2.86 29.72
N PRO A 405 2.01 -2.66 30.02
CA PRO A 405 2.73 -3.49 30.99
C PRO A 405 2.40 -3.14 32.44
N PHE A 406 1.72 -2.01 32.70
CA PHE A 406 1.33 -1.60 34.04
C PHE A 406 -0.15 -1.86 34.29
N THR A 407 -0.48 -2.36 35.48
CA THR A 407 -1.86 -2.44 35.94
C THR A 407 -2.45 -1.05 36.19
N GLN A 408 -3.78 -0.96 36.22
CA GLN A 408 -4.48 0.28 36.57
C GLN A 408 -4.06 0.82 37.94
N ALA A 409 -3.80 -0.06 38.91
CA ALA A 409 -3.36 0.33 40.26
C ALA A 409 -1.96 0.96 40.25
N GLU A 410 -1.02 0.41 39.48
CA GLU A 410 0.32 0.99 39.32
C GLU A 410 0.28 2.33 38.57
N ARG A 411 -0.57 2.44 37.52
CA ARG A 411 -0.80 3.72 36.82
C ARG A 411 -1.37 4.81 37.74
N MET A 412 -2.32 4.47 38.61
CA MET A 412 -2.85 5.39 39.62
C MET A 412 -1.78 5.80 40.65
N GLN A 413 -0.96 4.86 41.13
CA GLN A 413 0.17 5.17 42.03
C GLN A 413 1.23 6.08 41.38
N LEU A 414 1.40 5.99 40.05
CA LEU A 414 2.30 6.83 39.27
C LEU A 414 1.69 8.18 38.84
N GLY A 415 0.43 8.48 39.19
CA GLY A 415 -0.28 9.68 38.76
C GLY A 415 -0.52 9.75 37.25
N LYS A 416 -0.69 8.59 36.60
CA LYS A 416 -0.85 8.44 35.14
C LYS A 416 -2.19 7.79 34.80
N ASP A 417 -3.28 8.49 35.12
CA ASP A 417 -4.65 7.95 35.05
C ASP A 417 -5.11 7.47 33.66
N SER A 418 -4.42 7.87 32.59
CA SER A 418 -4.64 7.34 31.24
C SER A 418 -4.07 5.91 31.09
N VAL A 419 -4.87 4.90 31.46
CA VAL A 419 -4.79 3.57 30.83
C VAL A 419 -5.02 3.75 29.31
N LEU A 420 -4.33 2.98 28.46
CA LEU A 420 -4.57 3.04 27.01
C LEU A 420 -6.01 2.60 26.69
N ALA A 421 -6.86 3.57 26.32
CA ALA A 421 -8.31 3.43 26.37
C ALA A 421 -8.87 2.39 25.37
N ARG A 422 -8.25 2.25 24.19
CA ARG A 422 -8.59 1.25 23.17
C ARG A 422 -7.51 0.16 23.08
N GLN A 423 -7.66 -0.91 23.85
CA GLN A 423 -6.73 -2.05 23.82
C GLN A 423 -7.03 -3.05 22.68
N ARG A 424 -8.27 -3.03 22.17
CA ARG A 424 -8.78 -3.94 21.13
C ARG A 424 -9.65 -3.14 20.14
N MET A 425 -9.64 -3.55 18.88
CA MET A 425 -10.53 -3.10 17.80
C MET A 425 -11.57 -4.18 17.51
N ASP A 426 -12.82 -3.80 17.20
CA ASP A 426 -13.87 -4.78 16.89
C ASP A 426 -13.58 -5.53 15.58
N PHE A 427 -13.19 -4.81 14.52
CA PHE A 427 -12.65 -5.38 13.29
C PHE A 427 -11.50 -4.55 12.68
N LEU A 428 -10.58 -5.25 12.02
CA LEU A 428 -9.52 -4.70 11.17
C LEU A 428 -9.63 -5.30 9.76
N MET A 429 -9.32 -4.50 8.75
CA MET A 429 -9.02 -4.97 7.39
C MET A 429 -7.68 -4.40 6.95
N LEU A 430 -6.95 -5.17 6.17
CA LEU A 430 -5.64 -4.82 5.64
C LEU A 430 -5.73 -4.90 4.12
N LEU A 431 -5.69 -3.78 3.43
CA LEU A 431 -5.75 -3.70 1.97
C LEU A 431 -4.39 -3.27 1.39
N ASP A 432 -4.31 -3.30 0.07
CA ASP A 432 -3.20 -2.82 -0.74
C ASP A 432 -2.77 -1.38 -0.38
N SER A 433 -1.55 -0.99 -0.78
CA SER A 433 -0.94 0.31 -0.48
C SER A 433 -0.88 0.63 1.03
N ARG A 434 -0.86 -0.42 1.87
CA ARG A 434 -0.82 -0.36 3.35
C ARG A 434 -2.05 0.29 3.99
N VAL A 435 -3.20 0.33 3.31
CA VAL A 435 -4.45 0.86 3.87
C VAL A 435 -4.94 -0.06 4.99
N ARG A 436 -5.00 0.46 6.21
CA ARG A 436 -5.51 -0.25 7.40
C ARG A 436 -6.85 0.34 7.80
N ILE A 437 -7.92 -0.44 7.64
CA ILE A 437 -9.29 -0.02 7.91
C ILE A 437 -9.75 -0.61 9.23
N VAL A 438 -10.17 0.25 10.15
CA VAL A 438 -10.68 -0.11 11.47
C VAL A 438 -12.19 0.13 11.45
N ILE A 439 -12.95 -0.89 11.87
CA ILE A 439 -14.41 -0.84 11.96
C ILE A 439 -14.81 -1.16 13.39
N GLU A 440 -15.65 -0.31 13.99
CA GLU A 440 -16.00 -0.31 15.40
C GLU A 440 -17.52 -0.14 15.59
N VAL A 441 -18.09 -0.70 16.65
CA VAL A 441 -19.54 -0.69 16.92
C VAL A 441 -19.85 -0.10 18.29
N ASP A 442 -20.36 1.14 18.29
CA ASP A 442 -20.60 1.90 19.50
C ASP A 442 -21.99 1.65 20.10
N GLY A 443 -22.04 0.73 21.06
CA GLY A 443 -23.14 0.64 22.01
C GLY A 443 -23.12 1.76 23.05
N GLN A 444 -24.22 1.89 23.80
CA GLN A 444 -24.40 2.93 24.84
C GLN A 444 -23.22 3.00 25.82
N GLN A 445 -22.59 1.87 26.13
CA GLN A 445 -21.48 1.75 27.06
C GLN A 445 -20.20 2.51 26.66
N HIS A 446 -20.04 2.93 25.39
CA HIS A 446 -18.86 3.69 24.94
C HIS A 446 -19.00 5.22 25.10
N TYR A 447 -20.22 5.74 25.25
CA TYR A 447 -20.49 7.18 25.32
C TYR A 447 -21.42 7.59 26.48
N ALA A 448 -21.82 6.65 27.34
CA ALA A 448 -22.70 6.90 28.48
C ALA A 448 -22.09 6.45 29.81
N GLU A 449 -22.64 6.96 30.90
CA GLU A 449 -22.37 6.56 32.28
C GLU A 449 -23.70 6.48 33.02
N GLY A 450 -23.97 5.39 33.75
CA GLY A 450 -25.26 5.16 34.41
C GLY A 450 -26.49 5.24 33.48
N GLY A 451 -26.31 4.91 32.19
CA GLY A 451 -27.35 5.02 31.16
C GLY A 451 -27.60 6.43 30.60
N ARG A 452 -26.86 7.46 31.05
CA ARG A 452 -26.94 8.84 30.52
C ARG A 452 -25.70 9.17 29.69
N ALA A 453 -25.87 9.86 28.56
CA ALA A 453 -24.75 10.27 27.72
C ALA A 453 -23.75 11.14 28.51
N SER A 454 -22.46 10.79 28.42
CA SER A 454 -21.35 11.44 29.10
C SER A 454 -20.49 12.19 28.09
N PRO A 455 -20.45 13.54 28.11
CA PRO A 455 -19.59 14.32 27.23
C PRO A 455 -18.10 13.98 27.40
N ALA A 456 -17.68 13.51 28.59
CA ALA A 456 -16.31 13.08 28.84
C ALA A 456 -15.97 11.77 28.12
N HIS A 457 -16.86 10.77 28.16
CA HIS A 457 -16.68 9.52 27.40
C HIS A 457 -16.65 9.80 25.90
N TYR A 458 -17.57 10.63 25.40
CA TYR A 458 -17.57 11.07 24.01
C TYR A 458 -16.27 11.80 23.63
N ALA A 459 -15.74 12.70 24.48
CA ALA A 459 -14.50 13.43 24.21
C ALA A 459 -13.28 12.50 24.08
N MET A 460 -13.11 11.54 25.00
CA MET A 460 -12.05 10.53 24.93
C MET A 460 -12.19 9.64 23.69
N MET A 461 -13.43 9.23 23.36
CA MET A 461 -13.74 8.43 22.18
C MET A 461 -13.28 9.14 20.89
N VAL A 462 -13.63 10.42 20.70
CA VAL A 462 -13.20 11.17 19.50
C VAL A 462 -11.72 11.58 19.53
N GLU A 463 -11.05 11.54 20.69
CA GLU A 463 -9.60 11.76 20.80
C GLU A 463 -8.81 10.55 20.28
N GLU A 464 -9.18 9.34 20.71
CA GLU A 464 -8.60 8.10 20.18
C GLU A 464 -8.83 7.97 18.67
N ASP A 465 -9.98 8.42 18.16
CA ASP A 465 -10.26 8.46 16.72
C ASP A 465 -9.31 9.37 15.95
N ARG A 466 -9.02 10.57 16.49
CA ARG A 466 -8.01 11.48 15.93
C ARG A 466 -6.62 10.83 16.00
N ARG A 467 -6.28 10.20 17.13
CA ARG A 467 -4.98 9.53 17.33
C ARG A 467 -4.76 8.40 16.32
N LEU A 468 -5.77 7.56 16.06
CA LEU A 468 -5.71 6.50 15.06
C LEU A 468 -5.62 7.03 13.62
N ARG A 469 -6.43 8.05 13.27
CA ARG A 469 -6.40 8.66 11.93
C ARG A 469 -5.07 9.38 11.65
N LEU A 470 -4.50 10.07 12.64
CA LEU A 470 -3.16 10.67 12.54
C LEU A 470 -2.03 9.63 12.48
N GLN A 471 -2.28 8.39 12.92
CA GLN A 471 -1.36 7.26 12.73
C GLN A 471 -1.51 6.59 11.35
N GLY A 472 -2.46 7.00 10.50
CA GLY A 472 -2.68 6.45 9.16
C GLY A 472 -3.70 5.30 9.08
N TYR A 473 -4.56 5.14 10.10
CA TYR A 473 -5.72 4.23 10.01
C TYR A 473 -6.93 4.95 9.40
N GLU A 474 -7.64 4.30 8.46
CA GLU A 474 -9.01 4.70 8.14
C GLU A 474 -9.94 4.12 9.21
N LEU A 475 -10.73 4.96 9.87
CA LEU A 475 -11.59 4.55 10.98
C LEU A 475 -13.05 4.85 10.68
N TYR A 476 -13.90 3.82 10.75
CA TYR A 476 -15.34 3.87 10.56
C TYR A 476 -16.04 3.33 11.81
N ARG A 477 -16.94 4.13 12.38
CA ARG A 477 -17.80 3.74 13.52
C ARG A 477 -19.23 3.56 13.04
N PHE A 478 -19.88 2.52 13.52
CA PHE A 478 -21.33 2.37 13.47
C PHE A 478 -21.91 2.57 14.87
N GLY A 479 -22.94 3.41 15.01
CA GLY A 479 -23.71 3.45 16.25
C GLY A 479 -24.59 2.22 16.38
N GLY A 480 -24.75 1.66 17.59
CA GLY A 480 -25.60 0.48 17.81
C GLY A 480 -27.05 0.65 17.35
N ALA A 481 -27.55 1.89 17.29
CA ALA A 481 -28.87 2.24 16.76
C ALA A 481 -29.01 2.08 15.23
N GLU A 482 -27.91 1.91 14.48
CA GLU A 482 -27.92 1.60 13.05
C GLU A 482 -28.30 0.13 12.75
N PHE A 483 -28.37 -0.71 13.79
CA PHE A 483 -28.75 -2.12 13.69
C PHE A 483 -30.09 -2.42 14.42
N PRO A 484 -31.21 -1.73 14.09
CA PRO A 484 -32.46 -1.77 14.86
C PRO A 484 -33.20 -3.12 14.80
N ASP A 485 -32.79 -4.01 13.89
CA ASP A 485 -33.31 -5.38 13.76
C ASP A 485 -32.20 -6.44 13.90
N ALA A 486 -31.11 -6.12 14.61
CA ALA A 486 -30.13 -7.07 15.12
C ALA A 486 -30.26 -7.25 16.64
N ASP A 487 -30.40 -8.49 17.11
CA ASP A 487 -30.60 -8.80 18.53
C ASP A 487 -30.01 -10.19 18.89
N LYS A 488 -29.73 -10.43 20.18
CA LYS A 488 -29.24 -11.69 20.74
C LYS A 488 -30.31 -12.30 21.66
N SER A 489 -31.25 -13.05 21.07
CA SER A 489 -32.39 -13.63 21.78
C SER A 489 -32.25 -15.16 21.91
N ASN A 490 -32.47 -15.70 23.11
CA ASN A 490 -32.36 -17.14 23.41
C ASN A 490 -31.03 -17.77 22.92
N ASP A 491 -29.91 -17.11 23.25
CA ASP A 491 -28.54 -17.45 22.82
C ASP A 491 -28.33 -17.55 21.29
N ARG A 492 -29.21 -16.93 20.50
CA ARG A 492 -29.11 -16.86 19.04
C ARG A 492 -29.18 -15.41 18.56
N TYR A 493 -28.24 -15.07 17.68
CA TYR A 493 -28.24 -13.76 17.04
C TYR A 493 -29.15 -13.73 15.81
N VAL A 494 -30.15 -12.85 15.85
CA VAL A 494 -30.98 -12.47 14.70
C VAL A 494 -30.39 -11.20 14.08
N VAL A 495 -30.45 -11.09 12.74
CA VAL A 495 -30.07 -9.86 12.01
C VAL A 495 -31.02 -9.74 10.83
N GLY A 496 -31.89 -8.73 10.88
CA GLY A 496 -32.93 -8.44 9.90
C GLY A 496 -32.45 -7.61 8.70
N PRO A 497 -33.36 -7.29 7.76
CA PRO A 497 -33.04 -6.64 6.50
C PRO A 497 -32.49 -5.21 6.65
N GLN A 498 -32.83 -4.46 7.70
CA GLN A 498 -32.35 -3.08 7.86
C GLN A 498 -30.87 -3.08 8.24
N SER A 499 -30.51 -3.85 9.27
CA SER A 499 -29.13 -4.08 9.70
C SER A 499 -28.28 -4.64 8.57
N LYS A 500 -28.80 -5.61 7.79
CA LYS A 500 -28.10 -6.11 6.60
C LYS A 500 -27.82 -5.00 5.58
N LYS A 501 -28.82 -4.16 5.29
CA LYS A 501 -28.67 -3.08 4.31
C LYS A 501 -27.56 -2.11 4.71
N VAL A 502 -27.50 -1.68 5.97
CA VAL A 502 -26.44 -0.78 6.47
C VAL A 502 -25.04 -1.34 6.19
N VAL A 503 -24.83 -2.64 6.42
CA VAL A 503 -23.55 -3.31 6.15
C VAL A 503 -23.24 -3.36 4.64
N ILE A 504 -24.24 -3.67 3.80
CA ILE A 504 -24.06 -3.75 2.34
C ILE A 504 -23.75 -2.37 1.74
N ASP A 505 -24.60 -1.37 2.03
CA ASP A 505 -24.45 0.01 1.55
C ASP A 505 -23.10 0.62 1.95
N PHE A 506 -22.53 0.22 3.10
CA PHE A 506 -21.19 0.62 3.53
C PHE A 506 -20.09 -0.09 2.72
N PHE A 507 -20.09 -1.42 2.68
CA PHE A 507 -18.98 -2.17 2.08
C PHE A 507 -18.88 -2.00 0.56
N GLU A 508 -20.00 -1.83 -0.15
CA GLU A 508 -19.96 -1.52 -1.59
C GLU A 508 -19.24 -0.17 -1.83
N ARG A 509 -19.54 0.87 -1.04
CA ARG A 509 -18.86 2.16 -1.13
C ARG A 509 -17.40 2.11 -0.68
N LEU A 510 -17.08 1.26 0.30
CA LEU A 510 -15.71 1.07 0.79
C LEU A 510 -14.84 0.39 -0.28
N PHE A 511 -15.39 -0.59 -1.00
CA PHE A 511 -14.73 -1.26 -2.11
C PHE A 511 -14.64 -0.38 -3.36
N ASP A 512 -15.66 0.42 -3.67
CA ASP A 512 -15.59 1.44 -4.73
C ASP A 512 -14.53 2.51 -4.46
N ARG A 513 -14.34 2.91 -3.20
CA ARG A 513 -13.25 3.81 -2.75
C ARG A 513 -11.88 3.17 -3.03
N HIS A 514 -11.66 1.97 -2.48
CA HIS A 514 -10.37 1.27 -2.49
C HIS A 514 -10.12 0.35 -3.70
N LYS A 515 -10.98 0.42 -4.72
CA LYS A 515 -10.89 -0.31 -6.00
C LYS A 515 -10.83 -1.84 -5.86
N VAL A 516 -11.38 -2.39 -4.77
CA VAL A 516 -11.56 -3.83 -4.57
C VAL A 516 -12.64 -4.32 -5.56
N LYS A 517 -12.25 -5.21 -6.49
CA LYS A 517 -13.11 -5.67 -7.60
C LYS A 517 -13.20 -7.20 -7.67
N PRO A 518 -14.36 -7.76 -8.10
CA PRO A 518 -14.52 -9.16 -8.49
C PRO A 518 -13.49 -9.63 -9.54
#